data_AF-A0AAV3X5J8-F1
#
_entry.id   AF-A0AAV3X5J8-F1
#
_cell.length_a   1.000
_cell.length_b   1.000
_cell.length_c   1.000
_cell.angle_alpha   90.00
_cell.angle_beta   90.00
_cell.angle_gamma   90.00
#
_symmetry.space_group_name_H-M   'P 1'
#
loop_
_entity.id
_entity.type
_entity.pdbx_description
1 polymer ?
#
loop_
_entity_poly.entity_id
_entity_poly.type
_entity_poly.pdbx_seq_one_letter_code
_entity_poly.pdbx_strand_id
1 'polypeptide(L)'
;MIDLGIELAGHPFILIINLSRENEDTVAVNLQVYPTGENSYLPPGLKLIVLDESEEIFKEVTARSADKFIQYQFEAERGDRFGVKVDWQGVSITEKFAISELEPPPSPLFIANDET
;
A
#
# COMPACT_ATOMS: atom_id res chain seq x y z
N MET A 1 -7.64 -6.35 0.51
CA MET A 1 -7.02 -5.83 -0.73
C MET A 1 -7.47 -4.39 -0.90
N ILE A 2 -6.53 -3.51 -1.18
CA ILE A 2 -6.78 -2.11 -1.52
C ILE A 2 -6.29 -1.93 -2.96
N ASP A 3 -7.06 -1.19 -3.76
CA ASP A 3 -6.77 -0.90 -5.16
C ASP A 3 -6.89 0.61 -5.35
N LEU A 4 -5.81 1.24 -5.83
CA LEU A 4 -5.71 2.68 -6.06
C LEU A 4 -5.32 2.94 -7.52
N GLY A 5 -6.24 3.54 -8.27
CA GLY A 5 -5.95 4.11 -9.58
C GLY A 5 -5.10 5.38 -9.42
N ILE A 6 -3.98 5.45 -10.13
CA ILE A 6 -3.06 6.59 -10.10
C ILE A 6 -2.79 7.07 -11.53
N GLU A 7 -2.64 8.38 -11.71
CA GLU A 7 -2.26 8.96 -13.00
C GLU A 7 -0.98 9.77 -12.82
N LEU A 8 0.08 9.38 -13.54
CA LEU A 8 1.38 10.08 -13.51
C LEU A 8 1.76 10.48 -14.92
N ALA A 9 2.05 11.77 -15.13
CA ALA A 9 2.39 12.32 -16.44
C ALA A 9 1.42 11.89 -17.56
N GLY A 10 0.11 11.89 -17.28
CA GLY A 10 -0.93 11.48 -18.22
C GLY A 10 -1.02 9.98 -18.50
N HIS A 11 -0.30 9.15 -17.75
CA HIS A 11 -0.32 7.69 -17.87
C HIS A 11 -0.99 7.08 -16.64
N PRO A 12 -2.03 6.25 -16.84
CA PRO A 12 -2.72 5.63 -15.73
C PRO A 12 -2.03 4.33 -15.33
N PHE A 13 -1.87 4.14 -14.02
CA PHE A 13 -1.38 2.92 -13.39
C PHE A 13 -2.34 2.50 -12.28
N ILE A 14 -2.15 1.30 -11.77
CA ILE A 14 -2.91 0.79 -10.64
C ILE A 14 -1.94 0.25 -9.59
N LEU A 15 -2.08 0.76 -8.37
CA LEU A 15 -1.35 0.31 -7.20
C LEU A 15 -2.27 -0.63 -6.41
N ILE A 16 -1.87 -1.89 -6.31
CA ILE A 16 -2.57 -2.92 -5.55
C ILE A 16 -1.78 -3.19 -4.27
N ILE A 17 -2.48 -3.14 -3.13
CA ILE A 17 -1.95 -3.50 -1.83
C ILE A 17 -2.70 -4.72 -1.31
N ASN A 18 -1.97 -5.81 -1.15
CA ASN A 18 -2.45 -7.03 -0.52
C ASN A 18 -1.88 -7.12 0.89
N LEU A 19 -2.76 -7.36 1.86
CA LEU A 19 -2.43 -7.51 3.26
C LEU A 19 -2.85 -8.91 3.69
N SER A 20 -1.92 -9.69 4.22
CA SER A 20 -2.22 -11.00 4.82
C SER A 20 -1.67 -11.05 6.23
N ARG A 21 -2.55 -11.29 7.19
CA ARG A 21 -2.18 -11.48 8.59
C ARG A 21 -1.35 -12.75 8.71
N GLU A 22 -0.16 -12.64 9.30
CA GLU A 22 0.70 -13.79 9.61
C GLU A 22 0.50 -14.26 11.05
N ASN A 23 0.38 -13.31 11.98
CA ASN A 23 0.07 -13.57 13.40
C ASN A 23 -0.71 -12.39 14.00
N GLU A 24 -0.84 -12.30 15.33
CA GLU A 24 -1.62 -11.23 15.98
C GLU A 24 -1.08 -9.82 15.67
N ASP A 25 0.23 -9.67 15.56
CA ASP A 25 0.91 -8.39 15.40
C ASP A 25 1.53 -8.19 14.02
N THR A 26 1.84 -9.25 13.27
CA THR A 26 2.54 -9.16 11.98
C THR A 26 1.58 -9.31 10.80
N VAL A 27 1.73 -8.43 9.82
CA VAL A 27 1.04 -8.46 8.53
C VAL A 27 2.07 -8.46 7.42
N ALA A 28 1.97 -9.42 6.49
CA ALA A 28 2.69 -9.34 5.23
C ALA A 28 1.98 -8.35 4.29
N VAL A 29 2.74 -7.37 3.83
CA VAL A 29 2.32 -6.33 2.88
C VAL A 29 2.94 -6.64 1.53
N ASN A 30 2.12 -6.85 0.51
CA ASN A 30 2.55 -7.03 -0.87
C ASN A 30 2.02 -5.89 -1.73
N LEU A 31 2.96 -5.09 -2.25
CA LEU A 31 2.71 -3.95 -3.11
C LEU A 31 2.96 -4.34 -4.57
N GLN A 32 2.05 -3.99 -5.45
CA GLN A 32 2.17 -4.26 -6.88
C GLN A 32 1.71 -3.05 -7.69
N VAL A 33 2.47 -2.70 -8.73
CA VAL A 33 2.09 -1.65 -9.68
C VAL A 33 1.94 -2.25 -11.06
N TYR A 34 0.76 -2.09 -11.66
CA TYR A 34 0.48 -2.54 -13.03
C TYR A 34 0.23 -1.34 -13.96
N PRO A 35 0.56 -1.45 -15.25
CA PRO A 35 0.10 -0.49 -16.24
C PRO A 35 -1.42 -0.64 -16.39
N THR A 36 -2.10 0.45 -16.76
CA THR A 36 -3.51 0.38 -17.16
C THR A 36 -3.68 0.99 -18.56
N GLY A 37 -4.80 0.64 -19.22
CA GLY A 37 -5.04 1.02 -20.61
C GLY A 37 -4.49 0.00 -21.62
N GLU A 38 -4.00 0.47 -22.76
CA GLU A 38 -3.58 -0.41 -23.87
C GLU A 38 -2.16 -0.99 -23.71
N ASN A 39 -1.37 -0.46 -22.78
CA ASN A 39 0.01 -0.89 -22.57
C ASN A 39 0.09 -2.18 -21.74
N SER A 40 0.78 -3.19 -22.26
CA SER A 40 1.00 -4.46 -21.56
C SER A 40 2.21 -4.47 -20.62
N TYR A 41 3.01 -3.41 -20.63
CA TYR A 41 4.27 -3.29 -19.89
C TYR A 41 4.37 -1.93 -19.21
N LEU A 42 5.06 -1.89 -18.08
CA LEU A 42 5.39 -0.66 -17.39
C LEU A 42 6.43 0.13 -18.18
N PRO A 43 6.35 1.46 -18.17
CA PRO A 43 7.40 2.29 -18.76
C PRO A 43 8.70 2.12 -17.96
N PRO A 44 9.85 2.00 -18.64
CA PRO A 44 11.14 1.94 -17.98
C PRO A 44 11.35 3.15 -17.06
N GLY A 45 11.93 2.90 -15.89
CA GLY A 45 12.21 3.96 -14.92
C GLY A 45 11.03 4.36 -14.03
N LEU A 46 9.84 3.76 -14.18
CA LEU A 46 8.80 3.84 -13.16
C LEU A 46 9.31 3.20 -11.87
N LYS A 47 9.11 3.88 -10.74
CA LYS A 47 9.59 3.43 -9.44
C LYS A 47 8.43 3.16 -8.49
N LEU A 48 8.50 2.03 -7.80
CA LEU A 48 7.74 1.73 -6.59
C LEU A 48 8.70 1.91 -5.40
N ILE A 49 8.38 2.85 -4.52
CA ILE A 49 9.23 3.24 -3.40
C ILE A 49 8.44 3.03 -2.10
N VAL A 50 9.03 2.32 -1.15
CA VAL A 50 8.53 2.23 0.23
C VAL A 50 9.32 3.21 1.09
N LEU A 51 8.59 4.03 1.83
CA LEU A 51 9.12 5.02 2.76
C LEU A 51 8.84 4.56 4.19
N ASP A 52 9.78 4.80 5.10
CA ASP A 52 9.53 4.62 6.54
C ASP A 52 8.73 5.79 7.14
N GLU A 53 8.52 5.77 8.46
CA GLU A 53 7.79 6.82 9.18
C GLU A 53 8.47 8.20 9.09
N SER A 54 9.78 8.25 8.86
CA SER A 54 10.55 9.48 8.70
C SER A 54 10.58 9.98 7.24
N GLU A 55 9.80 9.34 6.36
CA GLU A 55 9.78 9.58 4.91
C GLU A 55 11.12 9.25 4.21
N GLU A 56 11.99 8.47 4.86
CA GLU A 56 13.23 8.00 4.24
C GLU A 56 12.96 6.77 3.37
N ILE A 57 13.78 6.60 2.32
CA ILE A 57 13.63 5.46 1.39
C ILE A 57 14.06 4.18 2.11
N PHE A 58 13.08 3.39 2.50
CA PHE A 58 13.29 2.02 2.98
C PHE A 58 13.61 1.08 1.80
N LYS A 59 12.86 1.19 0.71
CA LYS A 59 13.08 0.38 -0.49
C LYS A 59 12.69 1.10 -1.78
N GLU A 60 13.43 0.83 -2.85
CA GLU A 60 13.06 1.23 -4.22
C GLU A 60 13.12 0.02 -5.16
N VAL A 61 12.10 -0.12 -6.02
CA VAL A 61 12.03 -1.06 -7.13
C VAL A 61 11.77 -0.27 -8.41
N THR A 62 12.61 -0.44 -9.43
CA THR A 62 12.50 0.28 -10.71
C THR A 62 12.10 -0.68 -11.82
N ALA A 63 11.06 -0.32 -12.58
CA ALA A 63 10.59 -1.05 -13.75
C ALA A 63 11.56 -0.97 -14.92
N ARG A 64 11.65 -2.08 -15.65
CA ARG A 64 12.44 -2.28 -16.87
C ARG A 64 11.50 -2.49 -18.05
N SER A 65 12.03 -2.41 -19.27
CA SER A 65 11.22 -2.40 -20.51
C SER A 65 10.33 -3.63 -20.77
N ALA A 66 10.51 -4.73 -20.03
CA ALA A 66 9.72 -5.96 -20.18
C ALA A 66 8.92 -6.30 -18.91
N ASP A 67 8.93 -5.42 -17.90
CA ASP A 67 8.19 -5.67 -16.67
C ASP A 67 6.71 -5.40 -16.91
N LYS A 68 5.88 -6.44 -16.77
CA LYS A 68 4.41 -6.32 -16.82
C LYS A 68 3.84 -5.70 -15.56
N PHE A 69 4.56 -5.83 -14.46
CA PHE A 69 4.32 -5.20 -13.19
C PHE A 69 5.62 -5.23 -12.39
N ILE A 70 5.73 -4.37 -11.39
CA ILE A 70 6.77 -4.44 -10.36
C ILE A 70 6.10 -4.72 -9.02
N GLN A 71 6.81 -5.42 -8.14
CA GLN A 71 6.30 -5.78 -6.83
C GLN A 71 7.37 -5.69 -5.75
N TYR A 72 6.91 -5.50 -4.51
CA TYR A 72 7.74 -5.65 -3.33
C TYR A 72 6.88 -6.13 -2.16
N GLN A 73 7.38 -7.14 -1.44
CA GLN A 73 6.76 -7.66 -0.24
C GLN A 73 7.66 -7.43 0.97
N PHE A 74 7.06 -7.01 2.07
CA PHE A 74 7.70 -6.83 3.37
C PHE A 74 6.72 -7.15 4.49
N GLU A 75 7.25 -7.39 5.68
CA GLU A 75 6.46 -7.56 6.91
C GLU A 75 6.33 -6.19 7.60
N ALA A 76 5.16 -5.93 8.15
CA ALA A 76 4.89 -4.77 8.99
C ALA A 76 4.21 -5.24 10.28
N GLU A 77 4.61 -4.64 11.39
CA GLU A 77 4.04 -4.91 12.70
C GLU A 77 2.90 -3.96 13.02
N ARG A 78 2.08 -4.35 14.00
CA ARG A 78 1.03 -3.54 14.56
C ARG A 78 1.62 -2.23 15.11
N GLY A 79 1.08 -1.11 14.65
CA GLY A 79 1.55 0.22 14.99
C GLY A 79 2.47 0.83 13.94
N ASP A 80 3.01 0.03 13.01
CA ASP A 80 3.89 0.53 11.96
C ASP A 80 3.17 1.50 11.03
N ARG A 81 3.95 2.47 10.56
CA ARG A 81 3.56 3.44 9.54
C ARG A 81 4.57 3.41 8.41
N PHE A 82 4.05 3.45 7.18
CA PHE A 82 4.89 3.48 5.99
C PHE A 82 4.22 4.30 4.89
N GLY A 83 5.05 4.86 4.01
CA GLY A 83 4.61 5.49 2.77
C GLY A 83 4.82 4.55 1.59
N VAL A 84 3.91 4.60 0.61
CA VAL A 84 4.10 3.99 -0.70
C VAL A 84 4.09 5.10 -1.74
N LYS A 85 5.23 5.31 -2.38
CA LYS A 85 5.41 6.30 -3.43
C LYS A 85 5.54 5.62 -4.78
N VAL A 86 4.79 6.10 -5.76
CA VAL A 86 4.98 5.75 -7.17
C VAL A 86 5.50 6.98 -7.90
N ASP A 87 6.66 6.85 -8.54
CA ASP A 87 7.38 7.94 -9.19
C ASP A 87 7.71 7.61 -10.64
N TRP A 88 7.45 8.55 -11.54
CA TRP A 88 7.83 8.43 -12.93
C TRP A 88 8.08 9.80 -13.56
N GLN A 89 9.24 9.95 -14.18
CA GLN A 89 9.67 11.19 -14.86
C GLN A 89 9.56 12.45 -13.97
N GLY A 90 9.79 12.31 -12.66
CA GLY A 90 9.73 13.43 -11.71
C GLY A 90 8.31 13.82 -11.26
N VAL A 91 7.28 13.10 -11.71
CA VAL A 91 5.92 13.17 -11.16
C VAL A 91 5.74 12.00 -10.22
N SER A 92 5.23 12.26 -9.00
CA SER A 92 4.99 11.21 -8.02
C SER A 92 3.72 11.41 -7.23
N ILE A 93 3.13 10.29 -6.83
CA ILE A 93 2.07 10.22 -5.82
C ILE A 93 2.63 9.44 -4.63
N THR A 94 2.21 9.81 -3.42
CA THR A 94 2.60 9.12 -2.18
C THR A 94 1.38 8.91 -1.31
N GLU A 95 1.12 7.65 -0.98
CA GLU A 95 0.05 7.21 -0.10
C GLU A 95 0.63 6.77 1.23
N LYS A 96 -0.01 7.15 2.34
CA LYS A 96 0.47 6.84 3.70
C LYS A 96 -0.45 5.79 4.33
N PHE A 97 0.16 4.76 4.90
CA PHE A 97 -0.54 3.65 5.53
C PHE A 97 -0.10 3.47 6.98
N ALA A 98 -1.03 2.96 7.79
CA ALA A 98 -0.77 2.56 9.17
C ALA A 98 -1.37 1.17 9.41
N ILE A 99 -0.63 0.28 10.06
CA ILE A 99 -1.13 -1.02 10.48
C ILE A 99 -1.78 -0.86 11.86
N SER A 100 -3.11 -0.81 11.89
CA SER A 100 -3.88 -0.68 13.13
C SER A 100 -4.65 -1.95 13.48
N GLU A 101 -5.11 -2.03 14.72
CA GLU A 101 -6.16 -2.97 15.08
C GLU A 101 -7.45 -2.62 14.33
N LEU A 102 -8.16 -3.65 13.86
CA LEU A 102 -9.58 -3.48 13.58
C LEU A 102 -10.24 -3.31 14.95
N GLU A 103 -10.65 -2.09 15.31
CA GLU A 103 -11.25 -1.85 16.62
C GLU A 103 -12.31 -2.93 16.89
N PRO A 104 -12.25 -3.62 18.05
CA PRO A 104 -13.30 -4.56 18.39
C PRO A 104 -14.62 -3.78 18.36
N PRO A 105 -15.71 -4.38 17.82
CA PRO A 105 -16.99 -3.70 17.77
C PRO A 105 -17.31 -3.16 19.17
N PRO A 106 -17.79 -1.91 19.29
CA PRO A 106 -18.05 -1.32 20.59
C PRO A 106 -18.96 -2.28 21.37
N SER A 107 -18.51 -2.68 22.55
CA SER A 107 -19.27 -3.60 23.40
C SER A 107 -20.66 -3.00 23.61
N PRO A 108 -21.76 -3.78 23.48
CA PRO A 108 -23.08 -3.28 23.79
C PRO A 108 -23.06 -2.68 25.19
N LEU A 109 -23.46 -1.42 25.32
CA LEU A 109 -23.75 -0.82 26.62
C LEU A 109 -24.81 -1.71 27.27
N PHE A 110 -24.41 -2.49 28.27
CA PHE A 110 -25.35 -3.13 29.17
C PHE A 110 -26.07 -1.99 29.90
N ILE A 111 -27.23 -1.57 29.39
CA ILE A 111 -28.21 -0.88 30.22
C ILE A 111 -28.61 -1.95 31.24
N ALA A 112 -28.02 -1.88 32.43
CA ALA A 112 -28.63 -2.49 33.59
C ALA A 112 -30.02 -1.86 33.69
N ASN A 113 -31.05 -2.64 33.32
CA ASN A 113 -32.40 -2.29 33.72
C ASN A 113 -32.38 -2.35 35.24
N ASP A 114 -32.31 -1.17 35.86
CA ASP A 114 -32.62 -0.99 37.26
C ASP A 114 -34.06 -1.47 37.42
N GLU A 115 -34.22 -2.66 37.99
CA GLU A 115 -35.51 -3.21 38.35
C GLU A 115 -36.10 -2.32 39.47
N THR A 116 -37.22 -1.66 39.20
CA THR A 116 -38.16 -1.15 40.22
C THR A 116 -39.57 -1.59 39.89
#